data_AF-E3R0A2-F1
#
_entry.id   AF-E3R0A2-F1
#
_cell.length_a   1.000
_cell.length_b   1.000
_cell.length_c   1.000
_cell.angle_alpha   90.00
_cell.angle_beta   90.00
_cell.angle_gamma   90.00
#
_symmetry.space_group_name_H-M   'P 1'
#
loop_
_entity.id
_entity.type
_entity.pdbx_description
1 polymer ?
#
loop_
_entity_poly.entity_id
_entity_poly.type
_entity_poly.pdbx_seq_one_letter_code
_entity_poly.pdbx_strand_id
1 'polypeptide(L)'
;MIPHPKPSPSRAPATSSLPRAQTGAAWTSSKDVEGLAKRVAEKFDAVDLLINNARFLSTWAPLAETDLNEWWTKWEVNIKGIIAIILKILS
;
A
#
# COMPACT_ATOMS: atom_id res chain seq x y z
N MET A 1 36.05 5.89 -32.57
CA MET A 1 34.66 6.17 -33.01
C MET A 1 33.75 5.87 -31.83
N ILE A 2 33.29 6.91 -31.10
CA ILE A 2 32.43 6.75 -29.93
C ILE A 2 30.97 6.75 -30.43
N PRO A 3 30.11 5.78 -30.05
CA PRO A 3 28.72 5.77 -30.49
C PRO A 3 27.98 6.98 -29.92
N HIS A 4 27.22 7.69 -30.77
CA HIS A 4 26.27 8.69 -30.28
C HIS A 4 25.13 8.00 -29.51
N PRO A 5 24.74 8.50 -28.32
CA PRO A 5 23.58 7.97 -27.61
C PRO A 5 22.30 8.23 -28.40
N LYS A 6 21.46 7.20 -28.55
CA LYS A 6 20.12 7.37 -29.15
C LYS A 6 19.29 8.32 -28.27
N PRO A 7 18.56 9.28 -28.84
CA PRO A 7 17.68 10.15 -28.06
C PRO A 7 16.59 9.31 -27.38
N SER A 8 16.40 9.54 -26.07
CA SER A 8 15.32 8.92 -25.31
C SER A 8 13.97 9.29 -25.91
N PRO A 9 13.01 8.34 -26.03
CA PRO A 9 11.68 8.67 -26.54
C PRO A 9 11.03 9.71 -25.63
N SER A 10 10.55 10.79 -26.23
CA SER A 10 9.78 11.83 -25.54
C SER A 10 8.58 11.20 -24.84
N ARG A 11 8.56 11.27 -23.51
CA ARG A 11 7.46 10.77 -22.70
C ARG A 11 6.26 11.67 -22.94
N ALA A 12 5.24 11.17 -23.64
CA ALA A 12 3.97 11.86 -23.80
C ALA A 12 3.40 12.25 -22.42
N PRO A 13 2.83 13.46 -22.26
CA PRO A 13 2.25 13.88 -21.00
C PRO A 13 0.99 13.05 -20.73
N ALA A 14 0.99 12.29 -19.65
CA ALA A 14 -0.19 11.55 -19.20
C ALA A 14 -1.17 12.52 -18.54
N THR A 15 -2.04 13.15 -19.32
CA THR A 15 -3.17 13.93 -18.80
C THR A 15 -4.33 12.99 -18.51
N SER A 16 -4.30 12.33 -17.35
CA SER A 16 -5.47 11.62 -16.81
C SER A 16 -6.48 12.65 -16.29
N SER A 17 -7.68 12.64 -16.89
CA SER A 17 -8.84 13.47 -16.53
C SER A 17 -9.66 12.89 -15.37
N LEU A 18 -9.26 11.76 -14.79
CA LEU A 18 -9.99 11.16 -13.68
C LEU A 18 -9.79 11.97 -12.39
N PRO A 19 -10.85 12.22 -11.60
CA PRO A 19 -10.72 12.78 -10.27
C PRO A 19 -9.76 11.93 -9.44
N ARG A 20 -8.58 12.46 -9.13
CA ARG A 20 -7.60 11.78 -8.26
C ARG A 20 -7.99 12.04 -6.83
N ALA A 21 -8.65 11.07 -6.23
CA ALA A 21 -8.94 11.09 -4.80
C ALA A 21 -8.24 9.88 -4.18
N GLN A 22 -7.26 10.15 -3.32
CA GLN A 22 -6.46 9.14 -2.65
C GLN A 22 -6.74 9.21 -1.16
N THR A 23 -7.02 8.06 -0.56
CA THR A 23 -7.07 7.90 0.88
C THR A 23 -6.05 6.84 1.28
N GLY A 24 -5.36 7.07 2.39
CA GLY A 24 -4.34 6.17 2.91
C GLY A 24 -4.56 5.89 4.39
N ALA A 25 -4.17 4.70 4.83
CA ALA A 25 -4.00 4.37 6.23
C ALA A 25 -2.80 3.43 6.39
N ALA A 26 -2.13 3.52 7.53
CA ALA A 26 -1.19 2.49 7.98
C ALA A 26 -1.94 1.54 8.91
N TRP A 27 -1.68 0.24 8.79
CA TRP A 27 -2.20 -0.75 9.75
C TRP A 27 -1.42 -0.64 11.05
N THR A 28 -2.08 -0.24 12.14
CA THR A 28 -1.57 -0.40 13.51
C THR A 28 -2.52 -1.22 14.39
N SER A 29 -3.79 -1.34 13.98
CA SER A 29 -4.81 -2.19 14.59
C SER A 29 -5.97 -2.48 13.63
N SER A 30 -6.86 -3.40 14.00
CA SER A 30 -8.11 -3.66 13.26
C SER A 30 -9.03 -2.44 13.16
N LYS A 31 -9.01 -1.55 14.16
CA LYS A 31 -9.82 -0.32 14.17
C LYS A 31 -9.42 0.65 13.06
N ASP A 32 -8.15 0.65 12.66
CA ASP A 32 -7.67 1.52 11.57
C ASP A 32 -8.27 1.14 10.23
N VAL A 33 -8.47 -0.17 10.00
CA VAL A 33 -9.10 -0.68 8.78
C VAL A 33 -10.59 -0.36 8.75
N GLU A 34 -11.29 -0.48 9.88
CA GLU A 34 -12.69 -0.05 9.97
C GLU A 34 -12.83 1.45 9.70
N GLY A 35 -11.96 2.26 10.31
CA GLY A 35 -11.94 3.71 10.09
C GLY A 35 -11.56 4.11 8.66
N LEU A 36 -10.68 3.36 7.99
CA LEU A 36 -10.39 3.57 6.56
C LEU A 36 -11.59 3.20 5.69
N ALA A 37 -12.18 2.02 5.89
CA ALA A 37 -13.32 1.55 5.11
C ALA A 37 -14.50 2.54 5.21
N LYS A 38 -14.79 3.04 6.43
CA LYS A 38 -15.81 4.08 6.65
C LYS A 38 -15.54 5.35 5.86
N ARG A 39 -14.31 5.88 5.91
CA ARG A 39 -13.92 7.09 5.16
C ARG A 39 -13.96 6.91 3.64
N VAL A 40 -13.68 5.70 3.15
CA VAL A 40 -13.79 5.37 1.73
C VAL A 40 -15.26 5.35 1.32
N ALA A 41 -16.12 4.67 2.07
CA ALA A 41 -17.56 4.61 1.80
C ALA A 41 -18.26 5.98 1.91
N GLU A 42 -17.80 6.86 2.79
CA GLU A 42 -18.32 8.24 2.92
C GLU A 42 -17.94 9.13 1.73
N LYS A 43 -16.88 8.78 0.98
CA LYS A 43 -16.30 9.64 -0.06
C LYS A 43 -16.50 9.11 -1.48
N PHE A 44 -16.69 7.81 -1.65
CA PHE A 44 -16.75 7.13 -2.94
C PHE A 44 -17.91 6.15 -2.97
N ASP A 45 -18.62 6.12 -4.10
CA ASP A 45 -19.70 5.15 -4.33
C ASP A 45 -19.15 3.73 -4.59
N ALA A 46 -17.93 3.63 -5.12
CA ALA A 46 -17.27 2.37 -5.45
C ALA A 46 -15.74 2.47 -5.33
N VAL A 47 -15.09 1.32 -5.23
CA VAL A 47 -13.61 1.19 -5.21
C VAL A 47 -13.17 0.37 -6.42
N ASP A 48 -12.61 1.03 -7.43
CA ASP A 48 -12.08 0.36 -8.63
C ASP A 48 -10.65 -0.18 -8.43
N LEU A 49 -9.87 0.47 -7.55
CA LEU A 49 -8.46 0.16 -7.33
C LEU A 49 -8.09 0.27 -5.84
N LEU A 50 -7.67 -0.85 -5.27
CA LEU A 50 -7.10 -0.93 -3.92
C LEU A 50 -5.60 -1.22 -4.02
N ILE A 51 -4.76 -0.28 -3.55
CA ILE A 51 -3.31 -0.44 -3.56
C ILE A 51 -2.81 -0.79 -2.15
N ASN A 52 -2.49 -2.06 -1.93
CA ASN A 52 -1.92 -2.55 -0.68
C ASN A 52 -0.41 -2.29 -0.62
N ASN A 53 -0.02 -1.05 -0.26
CA ASN A 53 1.39 -0.64 -0.18
C ASN A 53 1.89 -0.38 1.26
N ALA A 54 1.00 -0.43 2.26
CA ALA A 54 1.42 -0.31 3.66
C ALA A 54 2.32 -1.50 4.03
N ARG A 55 3.47 -1.21 4.64
CA ARG A 55 4.39 -2.25 5.12
C ARG A 55 5.11 -1.85 6.40
N PHE A 56 5.42 -2.83 7.22
CA PHE A 56 6.38 -2.75 8.31
C PHE A 56 7.66 -3.51 7.94
N LEU A 57 8.80 -2.87 8.18
CA LEU A 57 10.13 -3.43 8.01
C LEU A 57 10.83 -3.43 9.37
N SER A 58 10.93 -4.60 9.97
CA SER A 58 11.78 -4.82 11.15
C SER A 58 13.25 -4.63 10.83
N THR A 59 14.02 -4.45 11.89
CA THR A 59 15.48 -4.56 11.92
C THR A 59 15.94 -5.84 11.23
N TRP A 60 17.00 -5.71 10.44
CA TRP A 60 17.64 -6.84 9.76
C TRP A 60 18.65 -7.46 10.72
N ALA A 61 18.39 -8.69 11.14
CA ALA A 61 19.25 -9.45 12.04
C ALA A 61 19.28 -10.93 11.62
N PRO A 62 20.33 -11.68 11.99
CA PRO A 62 20.28 -13.14 11.98
C PRO A 62 19.04 -13.64 12.72
N LEU A 63 18.50 -14.79 12.30
CA LEU A 63 17.29 -15.35 12.92
C LEU A 63 17.45 -15.57 14.43
N ALA A 64 18.64 -16.00 14.86
CA ALA A 64 18.96 -16.23 16.27
C ALA A 64 18.97 -14.95 17.14
N GLU A 65 19.06 -13.78 16.51
CA GLU A 65 19.11 -12.46 17.17
C GLU A 65 17.84 -11.64 16.94
N THR A 66 16.86 -12.21 16.23
CA THR A 66 15.63 -11.51 15.84
C THR A 66 14.69 -11.37 17.04
N ASP A 67 14.21 -10.15 17.29
CA ASP A 67 13.08 -9.94 18.21
C ASP A 67 11.81 -10.54 17.61
N LEU A 68 11.24 -11.53 18.29
CA LEU A 68 10.08 -12.26 17.81
C LEU A 68 8.83 -11.37 17.69
N ASN A 69 8.65 -10.39 18.57
CA ASN A 69 7.51 -9.47 18.54
C ASN A 69 7.63 -8.49 17.37
N GLU A 70 8.84 -7.96 17.13
CA GLU A 70 9.11 -7.11 15.98
C GLU A 70 8.91 -7.88 14.66
N TRP A 71 9.40 -9.12 14.61
CA TRP A 71 9.19 -10.00 13.47
C TRP A 71 7.72 -10.34 13.25
N TRP A 72 6.97 -10.64 14.30
CA TRP A 72 5.53 -10.93 14.20
C TRP A 72 4.72 -9.73 13.70
N THR A 73 5.12 -8.52 14.08
CA THR A 73 4.50 -7.28 13.59
C THR A 73 4.56 -7.18 12.05
N LYS A 74 5.61 -7.71 11.40
CA LYS A 74 5.66 -7.81 9.93
C LYS A 74 4.51 -8.63 9.37
N TRP A 75 4.17 -9.75 10.00
CA TRP A 75 3.06 -10.60 9.56
C TRP A 75 1.71 -9.93 9.76
N GLU A 76 1.55 -9.26 10.90
CA GLU A 76 0.31 -8.55 11.19
C GLU A 76 0.07 -7.40 10.21
N VAL A 77 1.10 -6.60 9.92
CA VAL A 77 0.98 -5.45 9.00
C VAL A 77 0.94 -5.92 7.55
N ASN A 78 1.90 -6.73 7.11
CA ASN A 78 2.12 -7.00 5.69
C ASN A 78 1.24 -8.11 5.14
N ILE A 79 0.65 -8.98 5.99
CA ILE A 79 -0.18 -10.11 5.55
C ILE A 79 -1.60 -9.99 6.07
N LYS A 80 -1.77 -9.98 7.40
CA LYS A 80 -3.10 -9.88 8.02
C LYS A 80 -3.80 -8.56 7.68
N GLY A 81 -3.06 -7.44 7.70
CA GLY A 81 -3.59 -6.13 7.34
C GLY A 81 -4.14 -6.08 5.92
N ILE A 82 -3.44 -6.70 4.96
CA ILE A 82 -3.89 -6.81 3.55
C ILE A 82 -5.21 -7.58 3.46
N ILE A 83 -5.29 -8.75 4.11
CA ILE A 83 -6.52 -9.56 4.09
C ILE A 83 -7.68 -8.80 4.74
N ALA A 84 -7.44 -8.14 5.88
CA ALA A 84 -8.46 -7.43 6.62
C ALA A 84 -9.08 -6.27 5.82
N ILE A 85 -8.28 -5.45 5.13
CA ILE A 85 -8.82 -4.34 4.33
C ILE A 85 -9.57 -4.84 3.10
N ILE A 86 -9.08 -5.91 2.44
CA ILE A 86 -9.79 -6.52 1.31
C ILE A 86 -11.17 -7.01 1.75
N LEU A 87 -11.24 -7.76 2.85
CA LEU A 87 -12.51 -8.25 3.37
C LEU A 87 -13.48 -7.11 3.69
N LYS A 88 -13.00 -5.99 4.24
CA LYS A 88 -13.83 -4.83 4.59
C LYS A 88 -14.27 -3.97 3.41
N ILE A 89 -13.51 -3.92 2.32
CA ILE A 89 -13.93 -3.19 1.11
C ILE A 89 -14.88 -4.03 0.26
N LEU A 90 -14.80 -5.36 0.33
CA LEU A 90 -15.66 -6.28 -0.43
C LEU A 90 -16.97 -6.68 0.28
N SER A 91 -17.18 -6.26 1.53
CA SER A 91 -18.41 -6.53 2.29
C SER A 91 -19.37 -5.35 2.24
#